data_AF-A0A0L0F990-F1
#
_entry.id   AF-A0A0L0F990-F1
#
_cell.length_a   1.000
_cell.length_b   1.000
_cell.length_c   1.000
_cell.angle_alpha   90.00
_cell.angle_beta   90.00
_cell.angle_gamma   90.00
#
_symmetry.space_group_name_H-M   'P 1'
#
loop_
_entity.id
_entity.type
_entity.pdbx_description
1 polymer ?
#
loop_
_entity_poly.entity_id
_entity_poly.type
_entity_poly.pdbx_seq_one_letter_code
_entity_poly.pdbx_strand_id
1 'polypeptide(L)'
;QQNIRESKLINAPKSQWRLWLEYEEGLDNNKPAKSFTATGRGRVKSIYSHRNYFWKAMEKIISTGHSATDAIRKLEDVYGMALSVSNMCRALKNDKEPTKLQLTAQQQQLMG
;
A
#
# COMPACT_ATOMS: atom_id res chain seq x y z
N GLN A 1 1.62 32.24 -4.33
CA GLN A 1 2.50 31.43 -3.47
C GLN A 1 2.35 29.97 -3.88
N GLN A 2 3.45 29.31 -4.25
CA GLN A 2 3.45 27.89 -4.59
C GLN A 2 3.16 27.09 -3.31
N ASN A 3 2.05 26.36 -3.27
CA ASN A 3 1.65 25.54 -2.12
C ASN A 3 2.68 24.41 -1.95
N ILE A 4 3.63 24.56 -1.03
CA ILE A 4 4.65 23.54 -0.78
C ILE A 4 3.95 22.32 -0.16
N ARG A 5 3.67 21.31 -0.97
CA ARG A 5 3.08 20.05 -0.50
C ARG A 5 4.05 19.39 0.50
N GLU A 6 3.62 19.24 1.76
CA GLU A 6 4.46 18.68 2.81
C GLU A 6 4.59 17.15 2.71
N SER A 7 5.67 16.59 3.28
CA SER A 7 5.84 15.14 3.42
C SER A 7 5.16 14.63 4.70
N LYS A 8 3.85 14.85 4.80
CA LYS A 8 3.01 14.35 5.90
C LYS A 8 2.18 13.16 5.45
N LEU A 9 1.93 12.26 6.39
CA LEU A 9 1.05 11.11 6.22
C LEU A 9 -0.15 11.29 7.15
N ILE A 10 -1.34 10.87 6.70
CA ILE A 10 -2.56 10.96 7.48
C ILE A 10 -2.50 10.07 8.71
N ASN A 11 -3.15 10.51 9.78
CA ASN A 11 -3.34 9.69 10.97
C ASN A 11 -4.47 8.69 10.72
N ALA A 12 -4.24 7.41 11.01
CA ALA A 12 -5.24 6.34 10.95
C ALA A 12 -6.07 6.30 9.63
N PRO A 13 -5.48 5.83 8.51
CA PRO A 13 -6.21 5.62 7.27
C PRO A 13 -7.45 4.76 7.50
N LYS A 14 -8.62 5.30 7.13
CA LYS A 14 -9.93 4.65 7.34
C LYS A 14 -10.17 3.44 6.42
N SER A 15 -9.36 3.27 5.37
CA SER A 15 -9.47 2.16 4.41
C SER A 15 -8.14 1.90 3.70
N GLN A 16 -7.94 0.69 3.15
CA GLN A 16 -6.78 0.38 2.31
C GLN A 16 -6.74 1.30 1.07
N TRP A 17 -7.90 1.66 0.52
CA TRP A 17 -8.00 2.61 -0.60
C TRP A 17 -7.40 3.97 -0.26
N ARG A 18 -7.73 4.55 0.89
CA ARG A 18 -7.12 5.81 1.34
C ARG A 18 -5.61 5.69 1.54
N LEU A 19 -5.15 4.54 2.06
CA LEU A 19 -3.72 4.30 2.22
C LEU A 19 -3.00 4.22 0.86
N TRP A 20 -3.64 3.65 -0.16
CA TRP A 20 -3.10 3.65 -1.52
C TRP A 20 -3.09 5.05 -2.15
N LEU A 21 -4.18 5.82 -1.97
CA LEU A 21 -4.29 7.18 -2.49
C LEU A 21 -3.23 8.12 -1.88
N GLU A 22 -2.93 7.95 -0.59
CA GLU A 22 -1.83 8.64 0.09
C GLU A 22 -0.47 8.40 -0.59
N TYR A 23 -0.26 7.20 -1.11
CA TYR A 23 0.97 6.85 -1.82
C TYR A 23 1.03 7.44 -3.23
N GLU A 24 -0.06 7.27 -3.99
CA GLU A 24 -0.13 7.63 -5.40
C GLU A 24 -0.30 9.12 -5.66
N GLU A 25 -1.19 9.77 -4.92
CA GLU A 25 -1.60 11.15 -5.17
C GLU A 25 -1.26 12.09 -4.01
N GLY A 26 -1.10 11.52 -2.82
CA GLY A 26 -1.08 12.28 -1.57
C GLY A 26 -2.50 12.61 -1.11
N LEU A 27 -2.63 12.94 0.17
CA LEU A 27 -3.92 13.32 0.79
C LEU A 27 -3.78 14.68 1.48
N ASP A 28 -4.89 15.39 1.67
CA ASP A 28 -4.95 16.64 2.43
C ASP A 28 -3.91 17.69 1.95
N ASN A 29 -3.78 17.84 0.63
CA ASN A 29 -2.78 18.70 -0.03
C ASN A 29 -1.31 18.35 0.26
N ASN A 30 -1.05 17.16 0.82
CA ASN A 30 0.30 16.67 1.03
C ASN A 30 0.89 16.07 -0.25
N LYS A 31 2.21 15.89 -0.23
CA LYS A 31 2.93 15.27 -1.32
C LYS A 31 2.54 13.77 -1.37
N PRO A 32 2.49 13.13 -2.56
CA PRO A 32 2.39 11.68 -2.65
C PRO A 32 3.53 11.01 -1.88
N ALA A 33 3.24 9.95 -1.11
CA ALA A 33 4.27 9.26 -0.34
C ALA A 33 5.35 8.62 -1.24
N LYS A 34 4.99 8.21 -2.46
CA LYS A 34 5.97 7.73 -3.47
C LYS A 34 7.01 8.78 -3.86
N SER A 35 6.65 10.05 -3.76
CA SER A 35 7.48 11.20 -4.13
C SER A 35 8.25 11.79 -2.95
N PHE A 36 8.21 11.17 -1.76
CA PHE A 36 8.96 11.66 -0.60
C PHE A 36 10.47 11.52 -0.82
N THR A 37 11.21 12.59 -0.54
CA THR A 37 12.68 12.57 -0.48
C THR A 37 13.15 11.85 0.79
N ALA A 38 14.42 11.47 0.86
CA ALA A 38 15.00 10.85 2.05
C ALA A 38 14.76 11.69 3.33
N THR A 39 14.94 13.00 3.24
CA THR A 39 14.65 13.96 4.33
C THR A 39 13.17 13.96 4.71
N GLY A 40 12.26 13.96 3.73
CA GLY A 40 10.82 13.90 3.98
C GLY A 40 10.41 12.59 4.66
N ARG A 41 10.91 11.45 4.17
CA ARG A 41 10.68 10.13 4.78
C ARG A 41 11.24 10.05 6.20
N GLY A 42 12.38 10.68 6.46
CA GLY A 42 13.00 10.73 7.79
C GLY A 42 12.08 11.33 8.85
N ARG A 43 11.33 12.38 8.51
CA ARG A 43 10.37 13.04 9.42
C ARG A 43 9.17 12.17 9.80
N VAL A 44 8.78 11.24 8.93
CA VAL A 44 7.65 10.32 9.13
C VAL A 44 8.09 8.85 9.15
N LYS A 45 9.35 8.58 9.54
CA LYS A 45 10.01 7.27 9.35
C LYS A 45 9.20 6.09 9.88
N SER A 46 8.68 6.20 11.10
CA SER A 46 7.94 5.11 11.74
C SER A 46 6.68 4.73 10.96
N ILE A 47 5.86 5.73 10.62
CA ILE A 47 4.61 5.56 9.89
C ILE A 47 4.89 5.08 8.45
N TYR A 48 5.88 5.71 7.79
CA TYR A 48 6.30 5.35 6.44
C TYR A 48 6.78 3.90 6.38
N SER A 49 7.67 3.49 7.28
CA SER A 49 8.23 2.13 7.28
C SER A 49 7.16 1.07 7.52
N HIS A 50 6.16 1.36 8.37
CA HIS A 50 5.04 0.46 8.62
C HIS A 50 4.15 0.28 7.38
N ARG A 51 3.85 1.38 6.68
CA ARG A 51 2.99 1.40 5.49
C ARG A 51 3.70 0.94 4.21
N ASN A 52 5.02 1.02 4.16
CA ASN A 52 5.82 0.70 2.97
C ASN A 52 5.60 -0.74 2.49
N TYR A 53 5.36 -1.70 3.39
CA TYR A 53 5.06 -3.09 3.01
C TYR A 53 3.76 -3.19 2.21
N PHE A 54 2.72 -2.44 2.61
CA PHE A 54 1.47 -2.36 1.87
C PHE A 54 1.66 -1.71 0.50
N TRP A 55 2.34 -0.56 0.43
CA TRP A 55 2.58 0.12 -0.85
C TRP A 55 3.40 -0.75 -1.81
N LYS A 56 4.43 -1.45 -1.32
CA LYS A 56 5.23 -2.36 -2.15
C LYS A 56 4.42 -3.55 -2.67
N ALA A 57 3.52 -4.10 -1.85
CA ALA A 57 2.63 -5.18 -2.28
C ALA A 57 1.66 -4.69 -3.37
N MET A 58 1.06 -3.51 -3.19
CA MET A 58 0.20 -2.88 -4.19
C MET A 58 0.96 -2.63 -5.50
N GLU A 59 2.14 -2.01 -5.47
CA GLU A 59 2.98 -1.80 -6.65
C GLU A 59 3.29 -3.10 -7.38
N LYS A 60 3.63 -4.17 -6.64
CA LYS A 60 3.91 -5.49 -7.22
C LYS A 60 2.70 -6.02 -7.98
N ILE A 61 1.51 -6.01 -7.38
CA ILE A 61 0.29 -6.53 -8.01
C ILE A 61 -0.14 -5.66 -9.20
N ILE A 62 -0.03 -4.33 -9.08
CA ILE A 62 -0.38 -3.42 -10.17
C ILE A 62 0.59 -3.56 -11.35
N SER A 63 1.88 -3.80 -11.08
CA SER A 63 2.88 -4.02 -12.14
C SER A 63 2.61 -5.25 -13.01
N THR A 64 1.81 -6.21 -12.53
CA THR A 64 1.37 -7.36 -13.32
C THR A 64 0.08 -7.11 -14.10
N GLY A 65 -0.38 -5.86 -14.19
CA GLY A 65 -1.55 -5.46 -14.99
C GLY A 65 -2.88 -5.40 -14.24
N HIS A 66 -2.89 -5.52 -12.91
CA HIS A 66 -4.11 -5.39 -12.12
C HIS A 66 -4.43 -3.94 -11.76
N SER A 67 -5.72 -3.64 -11.58
CA SER A 67 -6.15 -2.36 -11.04
C SER A 67 -5.85 -2.25 -9.54
N ALA A 68 -5.82 -1.03 -9.00
CA ALA A 68 -5.65 -0.83 -7.56
C ALA A 68 -6.78 -1.48 -6.73
N THR A 69 -8.01 -1.48 -7.24
CA THR A 69 -9.14 -2.15 -6.59
C THR A 69 -8.93 -3.67 -6.54
N ASP A 70 -8.45 -4.27 -7.63
CA ASP A 70 -8.17 -5.71 -7.68
C ASP A 70 -6.98 -6.08 -6.80
N ALA A 71 -5.98 -5.20 -6.71
CA ALA A 71 -4.86 -5.39 -5.79
C ALA A 71 -5.31 -5.41 -4.33
N ILE A 72 -6.21 -4.50 -3.92
CA ILE A 72 -6.78 -4.50 -2.57
C ILE A 72 -7.57 -5.79 -2.31
N ARG A 73 -8.43 -6.20 -3.25
CA ARG A 73 -9.20 -7.45 -3.14
C ARG A 73 -8.27 -8.66 -2.96
N LYS A 74 -7.21 -8.76 -3.76
CA LYS A 74 -6.21 -9.85 -3.63
C LYS A 74 -5.53 -9.85 -2.26
N LEU A 75 -5.21 -8.67 -1.71
CA LEU A 75 -4.64 -8.58 -0.36
C LEU A 75 -5.65 -8.99 0.72
N GLU A 76 -6.90 -8.58 0.56
CA GLU A 76 -8.02 -8.97 1.42
C GLU A 76 -8.30 -10.47 1.38
N ASP A 77 -8.22 -11.10 0.20
CA ASP A 77 -8.41 -12.55 0.06
C ASP A 77 -7.30 -13.35 0.76
N VAL A 78 -6.05 -12.87 0.71
CA VAL A 78 -4.89 -13.58 1.27
C VAL A 78 -4.77 -13.40 2.78
N TYR A 79 -5.01 -12.18 3.29
CA TYR A 79 -4.78 -11.85 4.70
C TYR A 79 -6.08 -11.70 5.52
N GLY A 80 -7.23 -11.58 4.86
CA GLY A 80 -8.56 -11.47 5.47
C GLY A 80 -9.29 -10.17 5.12
N MET A 81 -10.54 -10.29 4.67
CA MET A 81 -11.38 -9.18 4.18
C MET A 81 -11.68 -8.09 5.23
N ALA A 82 -11.60 -8.39 6.52
CA ALA A 82 -11.96 -7.47 7.60
C ALA A 82 -10.75 -6.91 8.38
N LEU A 83 -9.52 -7.06 7.86
CA LEU A 83 -8.36 -6.53 8.56
C LEU A 83 -8.30 -5.01 8.50
N SER A 84 -8.11 -4.39 9.67
CA SER A 84 -7.73 -2.98 9.73
C SER A 84 -6.44 -2.73 8.94
N VAL A 85 -6.27 -1.52 8.41
CA VAL A 85 -5.06 -1.12 7.66
C VAL A 85 -3.77 -1.41 8.44
N SER A 86 -3.79 -1.14 9.74
CA SER A 86 -2.66 -1.42 10.62
C SER A 86 -2.34 -2.92 10.71
N ASN A 87 -3.35 -3.79 10.78
CA ASN A 87 -3.16 -5.24 10.84
C ASN A 87 -2.74 -5.81 9.49
N MET A 88 -3.28 -5.30 8.38
CA MET A 88 -2.84 -5.64 7.03
C MET A 88 -1.33 -5.35 6.85
N CYS A 89 -0.88 -4.16 7.25
CA CYS A 89 0.54 -3.81 7.20
C CYS A 89 1.42 -4.71 8.10
N ARG A 90 0.92 -5.12 9.28
CA ARG A 90 1.63 -6.07 10.16
C ARG A 90 1.70 -7.46 9.53
N ALA A 91 0.62 -7.95 8.95
CA ALA A 91 0.56 -9.24 8.28
C ALA A 91 1.57 -9.27 7.12
N LEU A 92 1.56 -8.25 6.27
CA LEU A 92 2.52 -8.08 5.17
C LEU A 92 3.97 -7.97 5.64
N LYS A 93 4.23 -7.29 6.76
CA LYS A 93 5.58 -7.21 7.35
C LYS A 93 6.07 -8.56 7.86
N ASN A 94 5.18 -9.36 8.43
CA ASN A 94 5.50 -10.68 8.99
C ASN A 94 5.60 -11.76 7.92
N ASP A 95 4.99 -11.54 6.75
CA ASP A 95 5.15 -12.39 5.58
C ASP A 95 6.53 -12.16 4.97
N LYS A 96 7.48 -13.02 5.31
CA LYS A 96 8.90 -12.89 4.92
C LYS A 96 9.13 -13.05 3.42
N GLU A 97 8.12 -13.47 2.67
CA GLU A 97 8.17 -13.81 1.25
C GLU A 97 6.96 -13.21 0.52
N PRO A 98 7.13 -12.28 -0.44
CA PRO A 98 6.03 -11.78 -1.29
C PRO A 98 5.52 -12.83 -2.30
N THR A 99 5.86 -14.10 -2.09
CA THR A 99 5.65 -15.26 -2.96
C THR A 99 4.21 -15.78 -2.85
N LYS A 100 3.53 -15.56 -1.71
CA LYS A 100 2.09 -15.88 -1.58
C LYS A 100 1.20 -15.03 -2.50
N LEU A 101 1.63 -13.82 -2.88
CA LEU A 101 0.92 -12.97 -3.84
C LEU A 101 1.07 -13.44 -5.30
N GLN A 102 2.02 -14.34 -5.60
CA GLN A 102 2.18 -14.94 -6.93
C GLN A 102 1.31 -16.19 -7.12
N LEU A 103 0.94 -16.89 -6.04
CA LEU A 103 0.26 -18.20 -6.11
C LEU A 103 -1.22 -18.10 -6.53
N THR A 104 -1.89 -16.95 -6.37
CA THR A 104 -3.30 -16.80 -6.76
C THR A 104 -3.49 -16.43 -8.24
N ALA A 105 -2.43 -16.02 -8.95
CA ALA A 105 -2.49 -15.76 -10.39
C ALA A 105 -2.53 -17.06 -11.21
N GLN A 106 -1.92 -18.14 -10.71
CA GLN A 106 -1.83 -19.41 -11.44
C GLN A 106 -3.08 -20.30 -11.32
N GLN A 107 -3.94 -20.09 -10.32
CA GLN A 107 -5.13 -20.91 -10.13
C GLN A 107 -6.33 -20.48 -11.01
N GLN A 108 -6.32 -19.27 -11.58
CA GLN A 108 -7.38 -18.79 -12.47
C GLN A 108 -7.11 -19.06 -13.96
N GLN A 109 -5.88 -19.37 -14.36
CA GLN A 109 -5.54 -19.72 -15.75
C GLN A 109 -5.64 -21.21 -16.08
N LEU A 110 -5.85 -22.08 -15.09
CA LEU A 110 -6.00 -23.54 -15.28
C LEU A 110 -7.46 -24.03 -15.16
N MET A 111 -8.41 -23.13 -14.90
CA MET A 111 -9.84 -23.42 -14.72
C MET A 111 -10.72 -22.72 -15.78
N GLY A 112 -10.14 -22.29 -16.90
CA GLY A 112 -10.82 -21.64 -18.02
C GLY A 112 -10.47 -22.29 -19.35
#